data_AF-A0A136A4I4-F1
#
_entry.id   AF-A0A136A4I4-F1
#
_cell.length_a   1.000
_cell.length_b   1.000
_cell.length_c   1.000
_cell.angle_alpha   90.00
_cell.angle_beta   90.00
_cell.angle_gamma   90.00
#
_symmetry.space_group_name_H-M   'P 1'
#
loop_
_entity.id
_entity.type
_entity.pdbx_description
1 polymer ?
#
loop_
_entity_poly.entity_id
_entity_poly.type
_entity_poly.pdbx_seq_one_letter_code
_entity_poly.pdbx_strand_id
1 'polypeptide(L)'
;MATHRPLFKHIRNHDALFSELAMTRNHFAQSLGLDKHGYHKTPKFVTAEGKRLSIEPERSIVVPNFKTLRGVKSLLEKHIDGFKVVSHSDIGFRYPTAAIAGLEAPFIKRFRSEFFHKEGEDRKICRPINLSYGIKSRGKADNRQEYEIWVPNENVTQDPSPLFIDKYGEDLPDDVRDFAALPPVVYGWMGVKRAAFEAIYINTNQMGDIAINIGLSVDAYNIGARPDLSYSPRAGSSIAVGNAELEWEVMGYYAPKGKHHSHDEIWQAIYHTIEIIGQNVDSLYEQTALATNESKTERILSTVSQQDISLEEILEWNLKPWEFLQTSSSHRRKAHDPSRSVNLLGRLNRLFYQESHILPSLNEIHDLIA
;
A
#
# COMPACT_ATOMS: atom_id res chain seq x y z
N MET A 1 24.58 1.42 -20.92
CA MET A 1 24.40 0.12 -20.26
C MET A 1 23.15 0.22 -19.41
N ALA A 2 22.16 -0.67 -19.60
CA ALA A 2 20.98 -0.68 -18.73
C ALA A 2 21.44 -1.05 -17.32
N THR A 3 21.49 -0.07 -16.42
CA THR A 3 21.75 -0.27 -15.00
C THR A 3 20.66 -1.19 -14.47
N HIS A 4 21.04 -2.36 -13.94
CA HIS A 4 20.09 -3.33 -13.38
C HIS A 4 19.27 -2.65 -12.28
N ARG A 5 18.00 -2.36 -12.57
CA ARG A 5 17.03 -1.84 -11.59
C ARG A 5 16.50 -3.02 -10.76
N PRO A 6 16.50 -2.95 -9.42
CA PRO A 6 16.01 -4.04 -8.59
C PRO A 6 14.49 -4.19 -8.78
N LEU A 7 14.05 -5.39 -9.15
CA LEU A 7 12.64 -5.78 -9.22
C LEU A 7 12.40 -6.88 -8.18
N PHE A 8 11.36 -6.77 -7.33
CA PHE A 8 11.03 -7.81 -6.33
C PHE A 8 10.75 -9.18 -6.95
N LYS A 9 10.61 -9.29 -8.27
CA LYS A 9 10.50 -10.60 -8.95
C LYS A 9 11.62 -11.57 -8.52
N HIS A 10 12.77 -11.08 -8.07
CA HIS A 10 13.94 -11.89 -7.73
C HIS A 10 14.41 -11.77 -6.27
N ILE A 11 13.74 -10.97 -5.44
CA ILE A 11 14.20 -10.67 -4.07
C ILE A 11 13.41 -11.53 -3.09
N ARG A 12 14.07 -12.49 -2.45
CA ARG A 12 13.47 -13.41 -1.47
C ARG A 12 13.68 -12.97 -0.01
N ASN A 13 14.56 -12.01 0.23
CA ASN A 13 14.89 -11.51 1.55
C ASN A 13 14.61 -10.01 1.61
N HIS A 14 13.51 -9.65 2.29
CA HIS A 14 13.05 -8.27 2.38
C HIS A 14 13.94 -7.42 3.29
N ASP A 15 14.46 -8.00 4.36
CA ASP A 15 15.38 -7.30 5.26
C ASP A 15 16.65 -6.87 4.53
N ALA A 16 17.17 -7.74 3.66
CA ALA A 16 18.32 -7.42 2.81
C ALA A 16 18.00 -6.27 1.85
N LEU A 17 16.86 -6.32 1.16
CA LEU A 17 16.44 -5.23 0.27
C LEU A 17 16.26 -3.91 1.01
N PHE A 18 15.51 -3.90 2.12
CA PHE A 18 15.29 -2.67 2.87
C PHE A 18 16.60 -2.09 3.43
N SER A 19 17.56 -2.95 3.77
CA SER A 19 18.91 -2.52 4.14
C SER A 19 19.66 -1.88 2.97
N GLU A 20 19.61 -2.49 1.78
CA GLU A 20 20.23 -1.94 0.56
C GLU A 20 19.61 -0.60 0.14
N LEU A 21 18.29 -0.45 0.26
CA LEU A 21 17.60 0.82 0.01
C LEU A 21 18.02 1.88 1.03
N ALA A 22 18.08 1.52 2.32
CA ALA A 22 18.53 2.44 3.36
C ALA A 22 19.96 2.92 3.09
N MET A 23 20.86 2.02 2.65
CA MET A 23 22.22 2.37 2.24
C MET A 23 22.22 3.31 1.03
N THR A 24 21.44 2.98 -0.01
CA THR A 24 21.31 3.80 -1.23
C THR A 24 20.81 5.20 -0.92
N ARG A 25 19.75 5.30 -0.12
CA ARG A 25 19.18 6.56 0.37
C ARG A 25 20.16 7.37 1.19
N ASN A 26 20.83 6.75 2.17
CA ASN A 26 21.78 7.45 3.03
C ASN A 26 23.00 7.95 2.23
N HIS A 27 23.48 7.18 1.25
CA HIS A 27 24.54 7.63 0.35
C HIS A 27 24.11 8.80 -0.51
N PHE A 28 22.89 8.77 -1.05
CA PHE A 28 22.34 9.90 -1.79
C PHE A 28 22.19 11.14 -0.90
N ALA A 29 21.70 11.00 0.33
CA ALA A 29 21.61 12.11 1.29
C ALA A 29 22.98 12.77 1.54
N GLN A 30 24.07 11.99 1.65
CA GLN A 30 25.43 12.54 1.77
C GLN A 30 25.82 13.38 0.55
N SER A 31 25.43 12.96 -0.66
CA SER A 31 25.68 13.75 -1.88
C SER A 31 24.93 15.09 -1.92
N LEU A 32 23.86 15.24 -1.12
CA LEU A 32 23.13 16.49 -0.91
C LEU A 32 23.74 17.37 0.21
N GLY A 33 24.89 17.00 0.77
CA GLY A 33 25.54 17.72 1.88
C GLY A 33 25.01 17.36 3.27
N LEU A 34 24.32 16.22 3.41
CA LEU A 34 23.76 15.75 4.68
C LEU A 34 24.70 14.81 5.45
N ASP A 35 26.02 14.89 5.25
CA ASP A 35 27.03 14.01 5.87
C ASP A 35 27.05 14.08 7.41
N LYS A 36 26.69 15.25 7.96
CA LYS A 36 26.55 15.48 9.41
C LYS A 36 25.15 15.20 9.94
N HIS A 37 24.23 14.67 9.13
CA HIS A 37 22.87 14.36 9.56
C HIS A 37 22.72 12.86 9.90
N GLY A 38 21.82 12.55 10.84
CA GLY A 38 21.35 11.20 11.14
C GLY A 38 19.96 10.98 10.54
N TYR A 39 19.67 9.75 10.09
CA TYR A 39 18.33 9.36 9.67
C TYR A 39 17.50 8.94 10.89
N HIS A 40 16.26 9.42 10.95
CA HIS A 40 15.29 9.16 11.98
C HIS A 40 13.99 8.68 11.34
N LYS A 41 13.33 7.69 11.94
CA LYS A 41 11.96 7.33 11.55
C LYS A 41 10.99 8.45 11.90
N THR A 42 9.86 8.49 11.20
CA THR A 42 8.73 9.35 11.55
C THR A 42 8.34 9.11 13.02
N PRO A 43 8.38 10.14 13.88
CA PRO A 43 8.03 9.98 15.28
C PRO A 43 6.52 9.73 15.42
N LYS A 44 6.09 9.16 16.55
CA LYS A 44 4.66 9.14 16.91
C LYS A 44 4.15 10.57 17.01
N PHE A 45 2.89 10.79 16.66
CA PHE A 45 2.23 12.06 16.90
C PHE A 45 1.76 12.12 18.36
N VAL A 46 2.17 13.15 19.09
CA VAL A 46 1.74 13.39 20.47
C VAL A 46 0.69 14.49 20.45
N THR A 47 -0.53 14.18 20.90
CA THR A 47 -1.61 15.18 21.00
C THR A 47 -1.37 16.14 22.17
N ALA A 48 -2.14 17.23 22.24
CA ALA A 48 -2.08 18.18 23.35
C ALA A 48 -2.37 17.52 24.72
N GLU A 49 -3.18 16.46 24.72
CA GLU A 49 -3.53 15.66 25.89
C GLU A 49 -2.48 14.58 26.21
N GLY A 50 -1.38 14.51 25.45
CA GLY A 50 -0.30 13.55 25.64
C GLY A 50 -0.54 12.17 25.02
N LYS A 51 -1.61 11.99 24.24
CA LYS A 51 -1.88 10.71 23.57
C LYS A 51 -0.88 10.50 22.43
N ARG A 52 -0.25 9.32 22.38
CA ARG A 52 0.69 8.94 21.32
C ARG A 52 -0.06 8.17 20.24
N LEU A 53 -0.05 8.69 19.03
CA LEU A 53 -0.79 8.14 17.89
C LEU A 53 0.18 7.61 16.83
N SER A 54 -0.16 6.45 16.27
CA SER A 54 0.49 5.88 15.09
C SER A 54 -0.06 6.53 13.83
N ILE A 55 0.46 7.70 13.46
CA ILE A 55 0.05 8.41 12.25
C ILE A 55 1.02 8.10 11.12
N GLU A 56 0.49 7.75 9.95
CA GLU A 56 1.23 7.68 8.69
C GLU A 56 0.83 8.89 7.83
N PRO A 57 1.71 9.91 7.70
CA PRO A 57 1.44 11.07 6.85
C PRO A 57 1.50 10.61 5.39
N GLU A 58 0.34 10.27 4.83
CA GLU A 58 0.17 9.79 3.46
C GLU A 58 -0.89 10.61 2.71
N ARG A 59 -0.64 10.88 1.43
CA ARG A 59 -1.64 11.42 0.51
C ARG A 59 -1.57 10.67 -0.82
N SER A 60 -2.64 10.77 -1.60
CA SER A 60 -2.70 10.11 -2.90
C SER A 60 -3.77 10.69 -3.81
N ILE A 61 -3.52 10.65 -5.12
CA ILE A 61 -4.50 10.94 -6.17
C ILE A 61 -4.83 9.68 -6.95
N VAL A 62 -6.10 9.52 -7.33
CA VAL A 62 -6.54 8.41 -8.20
C VAL A 62 -6.67 8.95 -9.62
N VAL A 63 -6.17 8.19 -10.60
CA VAL A 63 -6.31 8.51 -12.02
C VAL A 63 -6.99 7.34 -12.76
N PRO A 64 -7.65 7.60 -13.90
CA PRO A 64 -8.29 6.54 -14.70
C PRO A 64 -7.30 5.50 -15.21
N ASN A 65 -6.04 5.89 -15.46
CA ASN A 65 -5.06 5.02 -16.09
C ASN A 65 -3.64 5.34 -15.61
N PHE A 66 -2.83 4.31 -15.37
CA PHE A 66 -1.42 4.48 -14.96
C PHE A 66 -0.61 5.31 -15.96
N LYS A 67 -0.97 5.31 -17.25
CA LYS A 67 -0.29 6.08 -18.29
C LYS A 67 -0.36 7.60 -18.06
N THR A 68 -1.36 8.08 -17.31
CA THR A 68 -1.46 9.48 -16.91
C THR A 68 -0.27 9.91 -16.04
N LEU A 69 0.33 9.00 -15.29
CA LEU A 69 1.43 9.26 -14.35
C LEU A 69 2.82 9.11 -15.00
N ARG A 70 2.90 9.20 -16.33
CA ARG A 70 4.15 9.06 -17.07
C ARG A 70 5.14 10.18 -16.71
N GLY A 71 6.38 9.81 -16.45
CA GLY A 71 7.46 10.73 -16.13
C GLY A 71 7.29 11.43 -14.79
N VAL A 72 6.49 10.86 -13.87
CA VAL A 72 6.16 11.49 -12.58
C VAL A 72 7.42 11.91 -11.81
N LYS A 73 8.50 11.13 -11.83
CA LYS A 73 9.76 11.50 -11.16
C LYS A 73 10.32 12.82 -11.68
N SER A 74 10.46 12.90 -13.01
CA SER A 74 10.95 14.10 -13.70
C SER A 74 10.01 15.29 -13.52
N LEU A 75 8.69 15.07 -13.50
CA LEU A 75 7.70 16.12 -13.27
C LEU A 75 7.81 16.68 -11.85
N LEU A 76 7.90 15.84 -10.82
CA LEU A 76 8.02 16.28 -9.44
C LEU A 76 9.33 17.04 -9.18
N GLU A 77 10.48 16.52 -9.65
CA GLU A 77 11.77 17.23 -9.51
C GLU A 77 11.80 18.58 -10.23
N LYS A 78 11.04 18.70 -11.33
CA LYS A 78 10.96 19.95 -12.10
C LYS A 78 10.07 21.01 -11.44
N HIS A 79 8.97 20.60 -10.80
CA HIS A 79 7.95 21.55 -10.30
C HIS A 79 8.07 21.81 -8.79
N ILE A 80 8.73 20.93 -8.04
CA ILE A 80 8.87 21.07 -6.59
C ILE A 80 10.33 21.43 -6.27
N ASP A 81 10.56 22.71 -6.00
CA ASP A 81 11.88 23.19 -5.58
C ASP A 81 12.35 22.45 -4.32
N GLY A 82 13.56 21.90 -4.36
CA GLY A 82 14.14 21.15 -3.24
C GLY A 82 13.74 19.67 -3.18
N PHE A 83 12.87 19.18 -4.06
CA PHE A 83 12.57 17.76 -4.21
C PHE A 83 13.67 17.06 -5.02
N LYS A 84 14.31 16.04 -4.43
CA LYS A 84 15.43 15.30 -5.03
C LYS A 84 15.14 13.81 -5.03
N VAL A 85 14.95 13.22 -6.20
CA VAL A 85 14.72 11.78 -6.33
C VAL A 85 15.98 11.02 -5.95
N VAL A 86 15.84 10.06 -5.05
CA VAL A 86 16.93 9.17 -4.66
C VAL A 86 17.27 8.26 -5.84
N SER A 87 18.46 8.46 -6.40
CA SER A 87 18.93 7.64 -7.53
C SER A 87 18.99 6.17 -7.15
N HIS A 88 18.51 5.29 -8.04
CA HIS A 88 18.49 3.83 -7.86
C HIS A 88 17.60 3.30 -6.71
N SER A 89 16.68 4.12 -6.21
CA SER A 89 15.68 3.70 -5.20
C SER A 89 14.42 3.04 -5.78
N ASP A 90 14.35 2.85 -7.11
CA ASP A 90 13.15 2.33 -7.78
C ASP A 90 12.92 0.85 -7.49
N ILE A 91 11.70 0.47 -7.12
CA ILE A 91 11.35 -0.90 -6.76
C ILE A 91 9.97 -1.32 -7.25
N GLY A 92 9.91 -2.52 -7.83
CA GLY A 92 8.70 -3.04 -8.47
C GLY A 92 8.20 -4.29 -7.83
N PHE A 93 6.94 -4.29 -7.38
CA PHE A 93 6.29 -5.46 -6.84
C PHE A 93 4.80 -5.49 -7.16
N ARG A 94 4.18 -6.61 -6.82
CA ARG A 94 2.74 -6.78 -6.92
C ARG A 94 2.23 -7.39 -5.62
N TYR A 95 1.02 -7.03 -5.24
CA TYR A 95 0.40 -7.55 -4.03
C TYR A 95 -1.12 -7.58 -4.20
N PRO A 96 -1.80 -8.64 -3.71
CA PRO A 96 -3.23 -8.56 -3.44
C PRO A 96 -3.46 -7.85 -2.10
N THR A 97 -4.58 -7.16 -2.00
CA THR A 97 -5.11 -6.66 -0.72
C THR A 97 -6.60 -6.94 -0.65
N ALA A 98 -7.07 -7.36 0.52
CA ALA A 98 -8.48 -7.61 0.80
C ALA A 98 -9.00 -6.59 1.80
N ALA A 99 -10.22 -6.12 1.58
CA ALA A 99 -11.02 -5.52 2.63
C ALA A 99 -11.62 -6.64 3.48
N ILE A 100 -11.46 -6.58 4.80
CA ILE A 100 -11.92 -7.64 5.73
C ILE A 100 -12.88 -7.17 6.82
N ALA A 101 -13.44 -5.98 6.63
CA ALA A 101 -14.56 -5.44 7.36
C ALA A 101 -15.37 -4.53 6.42
N GLY A 102 -16.67 -4.37 6.69
CA GLY A 102 -17.56 -3.52 5.91
C GLY A 102 -17.42 -2.03 6.21
N LEU A 103 -18.14 -1.19 5.44
CA LEU A 103 -18.13 0.27 5.59
C LEU A 103 -18.77 0.78 6.89
N GLU A 104 -19.54 -0.06 7.60
CA GLU A 104 -20.13 0.31 8.89
C GLU A 104 -19.13 0.21 10.06
N ALA A 105 -17.94 -0.36 9.81
CA ALA A 105 -16.93 -0.51 10.85
C ALA A 105 -16.30 0.84 11.24
N PRO A 106 -15.89 1.02 12.51
CA PRO A 106 -15.22 2.23 12.98
C PRO A 106 -13.85 2.44 12.30
N PHE A 107 -13.22 1.35 11.87
CA PHE A 107 -11.95 1.34 11.16
C PHE A 107 -12.04 0.50 9.90
N ILE A 108 -11.13 0.77 8.97
CA ILE A 108 -10.88 -0.09 7.82
C ILE A 108 -9.99 -1.23 8.28
N LYS A 109 -10.43 -2.45 8.01
CA LYS A 109 -9.65 -3.68 8.24
C LYS A 109 -9.18 -4.22 6.90
N ARG A 110 -7.90 -4.57 6.76
CA ARG A 110 -7.35 -5.15 5.53
C ARG A 110 -6.38 -6.29 5.77
N PHE A 111 -6.30 -7.18 4.78
CA PHE A 111 -5.10 -7.98 4.56
C PHE A 111 -4.32 -7.45 3.37
N ARG A 112 -2.99 -7.53 3.44
CA ARG A 112 -2.09 -7.36 2.31
C ARG A 112 -1.12 -8.53 2.30
N SER A 113 -0.64 -8.91 1.13
CA SER A 113 0.27 -10.04 0.99
C SER A 113 1.31 -9.74 -0.06
N GLU A 114 2.51 -10.23 0.12
CA GLU A 114 3.53 -10.19 -0.92
C GLU A 114 3.26 -11.31 -1.94
N PHE A 115 3.47 -11.06 -3.24
CA PHE A 115 3.00 -11.95 -4.30
C PHE A 115 4.11 -12.37 -5.26
N PHE A 116 4.56 -13.62 -5.17
CA PHE A 116 5.75 -14.13 -5.89
C PHE A 116 5.45 -15.31 -6.80
N HIS A 117 6.31 -15.50 -7.81
CA HIS A 117 6.40 -16.77 -8.54
C HIS A 117 7.23 -17.76 -7.73
N LYS A 118 6.85 -19.04 -7.70
CA LYS A 118 7.77 -20.09 -7.21
C LYS A 118 8.98 -20.21 -8.13
N GLU A 119 10.06 -20.76 -7.59
CA GLU A 119 11.24 -21.10 -8.41
C GLU A 119 10.83 -22.06 -9.54
N GLY A 120 11.21 -21.73 -10.78
CA GLY A 120 10.82 -22.50 -11.96
C GLY A 120 9.36 -22.35 -12.39
N GLU A 121 8.54 -21.51 -11.75
CA GLU A 121 7.15 -21.23 -12.17
C GLU A 121 7.16 -20.24 -13.34
N ASP A 122 7.05 -20.77 -14.57
CA ASP A 122 6.98 -20.03 -15.83
C ASP A 122 5.56 -19.49 -16.13
N ARG A 123 4.55 -20.10 -15.50
CA ARG A 123 3.15 -19.71 -15.64
C ARG A 123 2.94 -18.33 -15.01
N LYS A 124 1.96 -17.57 -15.55
CA LYS A 124 1.42 -16.34 -14.95
C LYS A 124 0.60 -16.65 -13.68
N ILE A 125 1.22 -17.37 -12.74
CA ILE A 125 0.68 -17.72 -11.44
C ILE A 125 1.68 -17.17 -10.42
N CYS A 126 1.18 -16.33 -9.54
CA CYS A 126 1.88 -15.89 -8.36
C CYS A 126 1.11 -16.34 -7.12
N ARG A 127 1.82 -16.46 -6.01
CA ARG A 127 1.31 -16.96 -4.75
C ARG A 127 1.47 -15.92 -3.66
N PRO A 128 0.44 -15.71 -2.82
CA PRO A 128 0.55 -14.84 -1.68
C PRO A 128 1.41 -15.51 -0.61
N ILE A 129 2.34 -14.76 -0.05
CA ILE A 129 3.10 -15.09 1.15
C ILE A 129 3.11 -13.87 2.07
N ASN A 130 3.53 -14.07 3.33
CA ASN A 130 3.73 -12.98 4.29
C ASN A 130 2.48 -12.10 4.40
N LEU A 131 1.42 -12.63 5.02
CA LEU A 131 0.20 -11.84 5.21
C LEU A 131 0.46 -10.74 6.24
N SER A 132 0.20 -9.49 5.88
CA SER A 132 0.08 -8.41 6.85
C SER A 132 -1.38 -8.18 7.21
N TYR A 133 -1.62 -7.90 8.48
CA TYR A 133 -2.91 -7.50 9.02
C TYR A 133 -2.86 -6.00 9.29
N GLY A 134 -3.75 -5.23 8.65
CA GLY A 134 -3.79 -3.78 8.74
C GLY A 134 -5.13 -3.26 9.29
N ILE A 135 -5.05 -2.26 10.16
CA ILE A 135 -6.17 -1.46 10.64
C ILE A 135 -5.84 0.01 10.38
N LYS A 136 -6.70 0.69 9.63
CA LYS A 136 -6.55 2.12 9.33
C LYS A 136 -7.80 2.89 9.70
N SER A 137 -7.66 4.15 10.11
CA SER A 137 -8.79 5.08 10.12
C SER A 137 -9.31 5.32 8.69
N ARG A 138 -10.59 5.66 8.57
CA ARG A 138 -11.28 5.84 7.27
C ARG A 138 -10.84 7.10 6.51
N GLY A 139 -11.14 7.14 5.21
CA GLY A 139 -10.89 8.27 4.32
C GLY A 139 -9.42 8.48 3.91
N LYS A 140 -9.15 9.61 3.25
CA LYS A 140 -7.80 10.14 2.97
C LYS A 140 -7.59 11.39 3.84
N ALA A 141 -6.58 11.38 4.70
CA ALA A 141 -6.22 12.51 5.56
C ALA A 141 -4.78 12.36 6.07
N ASP A 142 -4.16 13.48 6.43
CA ASP A 142 -2.75 13.52 6.87
C ASP A 142 -2.55 12.94 8.29
N ASN A 143 -3.62 12.88 9.06
CA ASN A 143 -3.63 12.42 10.45
C ASN A 143 -4.20 11.00 10.59
N ARG A 144 -4.16 10.20 9.51
CA ARG A 144 -4.69 8.84 9.53
C ARG A 144 -3.92 7.97 10.48
N GLN A 145 -4.66 7.27 11.32
CA GLN A 145 -4.09 6.26 12.19
C GLN A 145 -3.90 4.96 11.40
N GLU A 146 -2.72 4.36 11.52
CA GLU A 146 -2.38 3.10 10.89
C GLU A 146 -1.65 2.17 11.84
N TYR A 147 -2.16 0.94 11.86
CA TYR A 147 -1.61 -0.18 12.61
C TYR A 147 -1.48 -1.35 11.65
N GLU A 148 -0.27 -1.84 11.44
CA GLU A 148 0.00 -2.99 10.57
C GLU A 148 0.99 -3.94 11.24
N ILE A 149 0.69 -5.23 11.21
CA ILE A 149 1.57 -6.30 11.70
C ILE A 149 1.75 -7.36 10.62
N TRP A 150 2.89 -8.04 10.62
CA TRP A 150 3.12 -9.21 9.77
C TRP A 150 2.72 -10.46 10.55
N VAL A 151 1.94 -11.33 9.92
CA VAL A 151 1.46 -12.57 10.52
C VAL A 151 2.30 -13.74 10.01
N PRO A 152 2.94 -14.53 10.90
CA PRO A 152 3.62 -15.76 10.51
C PRO A 152 2.66 -16.71 9.77
N ASN A 153 3.15 -17.42 8.76
CA ASN A 153 2.31 -18.24 7.88
C ASN A 153 1.55 -19.34 8.64
N GLU A 154 2.14 -19.88 9.70
CA GLU A 154 1.56 -20.87 10.61
C GLU A 154 0.45 -20.30 11.51
N ASN A 155 0.40 -18.98 11.68
CA ASN A 155 -0.51 -18.29 12.58
C ASN A 155 -1.65 -17.55 11.85
N VAL A 156 -1.74 -17.65 10.51
CA VAL A 156 -2.73 -16.91 9.71
C VAL A 156 -4.19 -17.22 10.05
N THR A 157 -4.47 -18.32 10.75
CA THR A 157 -5.81 -18.70 11.22
C THR A 157 -6.07 -18.33 12.68
N GLN A 158 -5.08 -17.79 13.39
CA GLN A 158 -5.16 -17.42 14.80
C GLN A 158 -5.57 -15.94 14.95
N ASP A 159 -5.95 -15.56 16.16
CA ASP A 159 -6.22 -14.15 16.50
C ASP A 159 -4.91 -13.33 16.39
N PRO A 160 -4.85 -12.27 15.55
CA PRO A 160 -3.67 -11.43 15.41
C PRO A 160 -3.50 -10.40 16.54
N SER A 161 -4.49 -10.22 17.43
CA SER A 161 -4.46 -9.20 18.49
C SER A 161 -3.20 -9.21 19.36
N PRO A 162 -2.59 -10.37 19.72
CA PRO A 162 -1.34 -10.37 20.48
C PRO A 162 -0.19 -9.72 19.73
N LEU A 163 -0.11 -9.88 18.40
CA LEU A 163 0.94 -9.27 17.58
C LEU A 163 0.83 -7.74 17.54
N PHE A 164 -0.40 -7.21 17.56
CA PHE A 164 -0.62 -5.77 17.69
C PHE A 164 -0.18 -5.26 19.06
N ILE A 165 -0.50 -5.98 20.13
CA ILE A 165 -0.06 -5.62 21.49
C ILE A 165 1.46 -5.64 21.58
N ASP A 166 2.12 -6.67 21.05
CA ASP A 166 3.58 -6.79 21.05
C ASP A 166 4.26 -5.63 20.29
N LYS A 167 3.67 -5.20 19.16
CA LYS A 167 4.25 -4.13 18.33
C LYS A 167 3.98 -2.73 18.87
N TYR A 168 2.77 -2.48 19.38
CA TYR A 168 2.30 -1.13 19.70
C TYR A 168 2.18 -0.85 21.21
N GLY A 169 2.13 -1.88 22.06
CA GLY A 169 2.14 -1.74 23.51
C GLY A 169 1.04 -0.81 24.03
N GLU A 170 1.43 0.10 24.93
CA GLU A 170 0.56 1.11 25.53
C GLU A 170 0.04 2.16 24.52
N ASP A 171 0.66 2.28 23.34
CA ASP A 171 0.23 3.19 22.29
C ASP A 171 -0.94 2.60 21.45
N LEU A 172 -1.34 1.34 21.67
CA LEU A 172 -2.45 0.70 20.96
C LEU A 172 -3.80 1.09 21.58
N PRO A 173 -4.70 1.77 20.85
CA PRO A 173 -6.03 2.09 21.36
C PRO A 173 -6.90 0.85 21.61
N ASP A 174 -7.73 0.87 22.65
CA ASP A 174 -8.62 -0.25 23.01
C ASP A 174 -9.60 -0.60 21.88
N ASP A 175 -10.16 0.40 21.19
CA ASP A 175 -11.07 0.20 20.06
C ASP A 175 -10.38 -0.47 18.87
N VAL A 176 -9.11 -0.15 18.60
CA VAL A 176 -8.28 -0.82 17.59
C VAL A 176 -7.98 -2.26 18.00
N ARG A 177 -7.65 -2.49 19.28
CA ARG A 177 -7.38 -3.83 19.83
C ARG A 177 -8.61 -4.73 19.73
N ASP A 178 -9.74 -4.26 20.20
CA ASP A 178 -11.00 -5.00 20.17
C ASP A 178 -11.43 -5.30 18.73
N PHE A 179 -11.24 -4.34 17.84
CA PHE A 179 -11.51 -4.52 16.42
C PHE A 179 -10.56 -5.54 15.79
N ALA A 180 -9.28 -5.57 16.16
CA ALA A 180 -8.30 -6.56 15.67
C ALA A 180 -8.75 -7.99 15.96
N ALA A 181 -9.27 -8.25 17.15
CA ALA A 181 -9.70 -9.58 17.61
C ALA A 181 -10.93 -10.14 16.85
N LEU A 182 -11.69 -9.31 16.14
CA LEU A 182 -12.84 -9.78 15.37
C LEU A 182 -12.41 -10.75 14.25
N PRO A 183 -13.11 -11.90 14.07
CA PRO A 183 -12.79 -12.84 13.00
C PRO A 183 -12.84 -12.17 11.61
N PRO A 184 -11.81 -12.34 10.76
CA PRO A 184 -11.80 -11.71 9.44
C PRO A 184 -12.79 -12.40 8.49
N VAL A 185 -13.49 -11.59 7.68
CA VAL A 185 -14.31 -12.04 6.55
C VAL A 185 -13.96 -11.19 5.35
N VAL A 186 -13.73 -11.78 4.18
CA VAL A 186 -13.38 -11.01 2.98
C VAL A 186 -14.62 -10.37 2.37
N TYR A 187 -14.58 -9.03 2.26
CA TYR A 187 -15.59 -8.23 1.57
C TYR A 187 -15.22 -7.95 0.12
N GLY A 188 -13.96 -8.10 -0.26
CA GLY A 188 -13.51 -7.85 -1.63
C GLY A 188 -12.00 -7.85 -1.73
N TRP A 189 -11.51 -7.81 -2.98
CA TRP A 189 -10.07 -7.81 -3.27
C TRP A 189 -9.70 -6.74 -4.29
N MET A 190 -8.47 -6.27 -4.17
CA MET A 190 -7.75 -5.49 -5.17
C MET A 190 -6.41 -6.16 -5.45
N GLY A 191 -6.02 -6.25 -6.71
CA GLY A 191 -4.66 -6.63 -7.09
C GLY A 191 -3.91 -5.41 -7.59
N VAL A 192 -2.77 -5.12 -6.98
CA VAL A 192 -1.94 -3.95 -7.27
C VAL A 192 -0.60 -4.36 -7.88
N LYS A 193 -0.20 -3.69 -8.95
CA LYS A 193 1.19 -3.66 -9.42
C LYS A 193 1.74 -2.27 -9.16
N ARG A 194 2.85 -2.22 -8.44
CA ARG A 194 3.43 -1.01 -7.88
C ARG A 194 4.82 -0.79 -8.46
N ALA A 195 5.11 0.45 -8.80
CA ALA A 195 6.48 0.98 -8.90
C ALA A 195 6.65 2.03 -7.80
N ALA A 196 7.55 1.78 -6.85
CA ALA A 196 7.87 2.69 -5.75
C ALA A 196 9.26 3.29 -5.93
N PHE A 197 9.50 4.48 -5.37
CA PHE A 197 10.79 5.16 -5.35
C PHE A 197 10.86 6.09 -4.14
N GLU A 198 12.06 6.49 -3.73
CA GLU A 198 12.25 7.47 -2.65
C GLU A 198 12.69 8.83 -3.20
N ALA A 199 12.39 9.88 -2.46
CA ALA A 199 12.88 11.24 -2.68
C ALA A 199 13.22 11.90 -1.34
N ILE A 200 14.12 12.89 -1.36
CA ILE A 200 14.44 13.74 -0.22
C ILE A 200 13.99 15.16 -0.56
N TYR A 201 13.18 15.76 0.30
CA TYR A 201 12.77 17.16 0.20
C TYR A 201 13.56 18.02 1.18
N ILE A 202 14.15 19.10 0.66
CA ILE A 202 14.97 20.07 1.41
C ILE A 202 14.45 21.47 1.15
N ASN A 203 14.08 22.18 2.22
CA ASN A 203 13.71 23.59 2.17
C ASN A 203 14.22 24.28 3.42
N THR A 204 15.44 24.82 3.35
CA THR A 204 16.12 25.41 4.51
C THR A 204 15.41 26.64 5.06
N ASN A 205 14.63 27.34 4.23
CA ASN A 205 13.90 28.53 4.65
C ASN A 205 12.69 28.19 5.54
N GLN A 206 12.05 27.04 5.31
CA GLN A 206 10.82 26.63 6.02
C GLN A 206 11.08 25.57 7.09
N MET A 207 12.08 24.69 6.88
CA MET A 207 12.35 23.52 7.72
C MET A 207 13.69 23.59 8.46
N GLY A 208 14.46 24.67 8.27
CA GLY A 208 15.81 24.79 8.83
C GLY A 208 16.73 23.68 8.34
N ASP A 209 17.34 22.94 9.26
CA ASP A 209 18.28 21.85 8.94
C ASP A 209 17.59 20.47 8.79
N ILE A 210 16.26 20.42 8.76
CA ILE A 210 15.51 19.17 8.60
C ILE A 210 15.31 18.89 7.10
N ALA A 211 15.61 17.66 6.69
CA ALA A 211 15.25 17.15 5.36
C ALA A 211 14.31 15.95 5.51
N ILE A 212 13.25 15.87 4.71
CA ILE A 212 12.24 14.82 4.82
C ILE A 212 12.46 13.75 3.74
N ASN A 213 12.47 12.48 4.15
CA ASN A 213 12.45 11.33 3.23
C ASN A 213 11.00 10.97 2.89
N ILE A 214 10.69 10.93 1.60
CA ILE A 214 9.36 10.61 1.08
C ILE A 214 9.45 9.32 0.28
N GLY A 215 8.57 8.37 0.56
CA GLY A 215 8.30 7.23 -0.29
C GLY A 215 7.18 7.59 -1.24
N LEU A 216 7.36 7.34 -2.53
CA LEU A 216 6.32 7.53 -3.54
C LEU A 216 6.04 6.23 -4.26
N SER A 217 4.81 6.04 -4.72
CA SER A 217 4.45 4.89 -5.53
C SER A 217 3.40 5.18 -6.57
N VAL A 218 3.56 4.56 -7.74
CA VAL A 218 2.54 4.46 -8.77
C VAL A 218 1.97 3.04 -8.75
N ASP A 219 0.69 2.97 -8.44
CA ASP A 219 -0.06 1.74 -8.27
C ASP A 219 -1.06 1.59 -9.41
N ALA A 220 -0.84 0.63 -10.31
CA ALA A 220 -1.86 0.19 -11.25
C ALA A 220 -2.62 -0.98 -10.64
N TYR A 221 -3.95 -0.91 -10.60
CA TYR A 221 -4.72 -1.93 -9.88
C TYR A 221 -6.06 -2.26 -10.53
N ASN A 222 -6.51 -3.48 -10.25
CA ASN A 222 -7.85 -3.96 -10.55
C ASN A 222 -8.58 -4.31 -9.26
N ILE A 223 -9.88 -4.05 -9.22
CA ILE A 223 -10.78 -4.44 -8.12
C ILE A 223 -11.68 -5.58 -8.60
N GLY A 224 -11.77 -6.62 -7.79
CA GLY A 224 -12.63 -7.76 -8.06
C GLY A 224 -14.11 -7.37 -8.06
N ALA A 225 -14.87 -7.90 -9.02
CA ALA A 225 -16.30 -7.66 -9.09
C ALA A 225 -17.11 -8.41 -8.02
N ARG A 226 -16.53 -9.47 -7.43
CA ARG A 226 -17.14 -10.26 -6.36
C ARG A 226 -16.09 -10.63 -5.31
N PRO A 227 -16.44 -10.78 -4.02
CA PRO A 227 -15.50 -11.19 -2.96
C PRO A 227 -14.77 -12.51 -3.24
N ASP A 228 -15.44 -13.48 -3.87
CA ASP A 228 -14.87 -14.78 -4.24
C ASP A 228 -14.14 -14.76 -5.59
N LEU A 229 -14.08 -13.59 -6.25
CA LEU A 229 -13.49 -13.35 -7.57
C LEU A 229 -14.07 -14.23 -8.70
N SER A 230 -15.33 -14.65 -8.53
CA SER A 230 -16.13 -15.24 -9.59
C SER A 230 -16.59 -14.17 -10.59
N TYR A 231 -17.17 -14.63 -11.70
CA TYR A 231 -17.70 -13.76 -12.73
C TYR A 231 -18.93 -13.00 -12.22
N SER A 232 -18.97 -11.69 -12.41
CA SER A 232 -20.15 -10.86 -12.18
C SER A 232 -20.88 -10.64 -13.51
N PRO A 233 -22.16 -11.07 -13.64
CA PRO A 233 -22.97 -10.72 -14.80
C PRO A 233 -23.12 -9.20 -14.98
N ARG A 234 -23.20 -8.45 -13.87
CA ARG A 234 -23.34 -6.99 -13.88
C ARG A 234 -22.11 -6.28 -14.45
N ALA A 235 -20.90 -6.71 -14.07
CA ALA A 235 -19.66 -6.17 -14.63
C ALA A 235 -19.28 -6.80 -15.98
N GLY A 236 -19.93 -7.90 -16.39
CA GLY A 236 -19.51 -8.68 -17.56
C GLY A 236 -18.11 -9.30 -17.41
N SER A 237 -17.58 -9.40 -16.19
CA SER A 237 -16.20 -9.77 -15.89
C SER A 237 -16.04 -10.16 -14.40
N SER A 238 -14.91 -10.76 -14.04
CA SER A 238 -14.51 -10.90 -12.62
C SER A 238 -13.84 -9.65 -12.06
N ILE A 239 -13.57 -8.66 -12.90
CA ILE A 239 -13.01 -7.34 -12.57
C ILE A 239 -14.10 -6.30 -12.78
N ALA A 240 -14.32 -5.42 -11.82
CA ALA A 240 -15.34 -4.37 -11.92
C ALA A 240 -14.73 -3.00 -12.26
N VAL A 241 -13.55 -2.71 -11.72
CA VAL A 241 -12.89 -1.40 -11.85
C VAL A 241 -11.39 -1.61 -12.01
N GLY A 242 -10.76 -0.81 -12.86
CA GLY A 242 -9.30 -0.81 -13.08
C GLY A 242 -8.78 0.62 -13.25
N ASN A 243 -7.90 1.05 -12.36
CA ASN A 243 -7.43 2.44 -12.24
C ASN A 243 -5.94 2.46 -11.90
N ALA A 244 -5.40 3.67 -11.68
CA ALA A 244 -4.13 3.83 -11.00
C ALA A 244 -4.17 4.89 -9.90
N GLU A 245 -3.17 4.87 -9.03
CA GLU A 245 -3.00 5.85 -7.95
C GLU A 245 -1.54 6.26 -7.83
N LEU A 246 -1.29 7.55 -7.65
CA LEU A 246 -0.03 8.08 -7.18
C LEU A 246 -0.16 8.32 -5.68
N GLU A 247 0.69 7.69 -4.88
CA GLU A 247 0.71 7.79 -3.42
C GLU A 247 2.08 8.32 -2.98
N TRP A 248 2.09 9.17 -1.95
CA TRP A 248 3.31 9.61 -1.29
C TRP A 248 3.14 9.60 0.23
N GLU A 249 4.16 9.15 0.93
CA GLU A 249 4.18 8.96 2.38
C GLU A 249 5.51 9.44 2.97
N VAL A 250 5.47 10.00 4.19
CA VAL A 250 6.70 10.35 4.90
C VAL A 250 7.29 9.11 5.58
N MET A 251 8.46 8.69 5.08
CA MET A 251 9.19 7.52 5.58
C MET A 251 10.05 7.86 6.81
N GLY A 252 10.46 9.12 6.93
CA GLY A 252 11.29 9.62 8.03
C GLY A 252 11.96 10.94 7.67
N TYR A 253 13.00 11.30 8.42
CA TYR A 253 13.69 12.57 8.24
C TYR A 253 15.18 12.47 8.56
N TYR A 254 15.94 13.45 8.07
CA TYR A 254 17.33 13.69 8.42
C TYR A 254 17.43 14.96 9.27
N ALA A 255 18.23 14.90 10.33
CA ALA A 255 18.52 16.04 11.20
C ALA A 255 20.00 16.04 11.61
N PRO A 256 20.62 17.20 11.92
CA PRO A 256 22.02 17.27 12.34
C PRO A 256 22.31 16.39 13.56
N LYS A 257 23.39 15.61 13.51
CA LYS A 257 23.83 14.76 14.62
C LYS A 257 24.09 15.63 15.86
N GLY A 258 23.53 15.23 16.99
CA GLY A 258 23.68 15.95 18.27
C GLY A 258 22.76 17.17 18.43
N LYS A 259 21.96 17.53 17.41
CA LYS A 259 20.90 18.53 17.54
C LYS A 259 19.59 17.84 17.87
N HIS A 260 18.93 18.30 18.93
CA HIS A 260 17.61 17.83 19.32
C HIS A 260 16.56 18.81 18.81
N HIS A 261 15.78 18.39 17.82
CA HIS A 261 14.58 19.09 17.38
C HIS A 261 13.40 18.70 18.27
N SER A 262 12.54 19.66 18.57
CA SER A 262 11.28 19.42 19.25
C SER A 262 10.33 18.58 18.38
N HIS A 263 9.38 17.91 19.03
CA HIS A 263 8.31 17.20 18.36
C HIS A 263 7.58 18.09 17.33
N ASP A 264 7.26 19.32 17.72
CA ASP A 264 6.48 20.23 16.89
C ASP A 264 7.27 20.71 15.68
N GLU A 265 8.58 20.99 15.82
CA GLU A 265 9.43 21.32 14.66
C GLU A 265 9.46 20.19 13.62
N ILE A 266 9.56 18.94 14.07
CA ILE A 266 9.58 17.78 13.17
C ILE A 266 8.22 17.63 12.46
N TRP A 267 7.12 17.71 13.21
CA TRP A 267 5.79 17.58 12.63
C TRP A 267 5.42 18.74 11.71
N GLN A 268 5.87 19.96 12.00
CA GLN A 268 5.71 21.09 11.06
C GLN A 268 6.46 20.84 9.76
N ALA A 269 7.69 20.30 9.79
CA ALA A 269 8.43 19.94 8.58
C ALA A 269 7.72 18.83 7.78
N ILE A 270 7.14 17.83 8.46
CA ILE A 270 6.34 16.76 7.86
C ILE A 270 5.11 17.33 7.15
N TYR A 271 4.30 18.13 7.85
CA TYR A 271 3.08 18.71 7.29
C TYR A 271 3.39 19.65 6.12
N HIS A 272 4.42 20.49 6.25
CA HIS A 272 4.87 21.34 5.15
C HIS A 272 5.25 20.51 3.92
N THR A 273 5.97 19.40 4.10
CA THR A 273 6.40 18.51 3.00
C THR A 273 5.20 17.83 2.32
N ILE A 274 4.26 17.30 3.11
CA ILE A 274 3.06 16.67 2.55
C ILE A 274 2.21 17.68 1.78
N GLU A 275 2.06 18.88 2.32
CA GLU A 275 1.28 19.96 1.71
C GLU A 275 1.89 20.46 0.41
N ILE A 276 3.20 20.74 0.38
CA ILE A 276 3.86 21.26 -0.83
C ILE A 276 3.85 20.23 -1.97
N ILE A 277 4.04 18.94 -1.66
CA ILE A 277 3.92 17.87 -2.65
C ILE A 277 2.48 17.78 -3.14
N GLY A 278 1.51 17.79 -2.22
CA GLY A 278 0.09 17.73 -2.55
C GLY A 278 -0.36 18.86 -3.48
N GLN A 279 -0.04 20.11 -3.16
CA GLN A 279 -0.38 21.26 -4.00
C GLN A 279 0.16 21.14 -5.42
N ASN A 280 1.40 20.66 -5.57
CA ASN A 280 2.01 20.47 -6.89
C ASN A 280 1.44 19.28 -7.64
N VAL A 281 1.17 18.16 -6.95
CA VAL A 281 0.51 16.99 -7.55
C VAL A 281 -0.90 17.34 -8.00
N ASP A 282 -1.68 18.04 -7.17
CA ASP A 282 -3.03 18.46 -7.49
C ASP A 282 -3.02 19.39 -8.71
N SER A 283 -2.09 20.34 -8.78
CA SER A 283 -1.92 21.21 -9.96
C SER A 283 -1.53 20.44 -11.22
N LEU A 284 -0.62 19.46 -11.12
CA LEU A 284 -0.15 18.67 -12.25
C LEU A 284 -1.24 17.76 -12.84
N TYR A 285 -2.16 17.29 -12.00
CA TYR A 285 -3.13 16.26 -12.39
C TYR A 285 -4.60 16.68 -12.28
N GLU A 286 -4.90 17.96 -12.00
CA GLU A 286 -6.24 18.52 -11.78
C GLU A 286 -7.28 18.04 -12.80
N GLN A 287 -6.92 18.03 -14.09
CA GLN A 287 -7.85 17.66 -15.18
C GLN A 287 -8.07 16.15 -15.35
N THR A 288 -7.27 15.33 -14.68
CA THR A 288 -7.25 13.87 -14.87
C THR A 288 -7.50 13.09 -13.60
N ALA A 289 -7.26 13.69 -12.44
CA ALA A 289 -7.52 13.08 -11.15
C ALA A 289 -9.03 12.84 -10.97
N LEU A 290 -9.37 11.66 -10.47
CA LEU A 290 -10.73 11.34 -10.10
C LEU A 290 -11.05 11.94 -8.74
N ALA A 291 -12.18 12.64 -8.65
CA ALA A 291 -12.68 13.18 -7.39
C ALA A 291 -13.13 12.03 -6.47
N THR A 292 -12.25 11.62 -5.55
CA THR A 292 -12.55 10.61 -4.55
C THR A 292 -11.73 10.80 -3.28
N ASN A 293 -12.41 10.69 -2.14
CA ASN A 293 -11.80 10.69 -0.81
C ASN A 293 -11.66 9.26 -0.24
N GLU A 294 -11.97 8.25 -1.04
CA GLU A 294 -11.90 6.84 -0.62
C GLU A 294 -10.46 6.36 -0.65
N SER A 295 -10.01 5.75 0.46
CA SER A 295 -8.78 4.96 0.47
C SER A 295 -8.90 3.74 -0.46
N LYS A 296 -7.78 3.09 -0.81
CA LYS A 296 -7.79 1.84 -1.61
C LYS A 296 -8.77 0.79 -1.09
N THR A 297 -8.85 0.64 0.23
CA THR A 297 -9.70 -0.41 0.83
C THR A 297 -11.17 -0.01 0.81
N GLU A 298 -11.49 1.27 1.00
CA GLU A 298 -12.87 1.77 0.81
C GLU A 298 -13.31 1.61 -0.64
N ARG A 299 -12.43 1.84 -1.61
CA ARG A 299 -12.74 1.60 -3.02
C ARG A 299 -13.08 0.14 -3.32
N ILE A 300 -12.46 -0.83 -2.62
CA ILE A 300 -12.86 -2.23 -2.72
C ILE A 300 -14.32 -2.40 -2.27
N LEU A 301 -14.66 -1.83 -1.12
CA LEU A 301 -15.99 -1.94 -0.52
C LEU A 301 -17.06 -1.24 -1.36
N SER A 302 -16.81 -0.02 -1.82
CA SER A 302 -17.74 0.74 -2.68
C SER A 302 -17.94 0.05 -4.02
N THR A 303 -16.87 -0.49 -4.61
CA THR A 303 -16.95 -1.29 -5.84
C THR A 303 -17.82 -2.53 -5.65
N VAL A 304 -17.63 -3.29 -4.57
CA VAL A 304 -18.42 -4.50 -4.30
C VAL A 304 -19.89 -4.17 -4.04
N SER A 305 -20.17 -3.10 -3.30
CA SER A 305 -21.54 -2.61 -3.07
C SER A 305 -22.26 -2.27 -4.38
N GLN A 306 -21.54 -1.71 -5.37
CA GLN A 306 -22.07 -1.43 -6.71
C GLN A 306 -22.31 -2.68 -7.57
N GLN A 307 -22.04 -3.90 -7.08
CA GLN A 307 -22.22 -5.15 -7.82
C GLN A 307 -23.47 -5.94 -7.39
N ASP A 308 -24.39 -5.31 -6.65
CA ASP A 308 -25.60 -5.92 -6.05
C ASP A 308 -25.30 -7.10 -5.11
N ILE A 309 -24.15 -7.07 -4.44
CA ILE A 309 -23.78 -8.11 -3.47
C ILE A 309 -24.17 -7.60 -2.08
N SER A 310 -25.13 -8.25 -1.44
CA SER A 310 -25.60 -7.85 -0.12
C SER A 310 -24.60 -8.23 0.97
N LEU A 311 -24.68 -7.57 2.12
CA LEU A 311 -23.88 -7.92 3.29
C LEU A 311 -24.15 -9.38 3.73
N GLU A 312 -25.40 -9.80 3.70
CA GLU A 312 -25.81 -11.16 4.05
C GLU A 312 -25.13 -12.20 3.15
N GLU A 313 -25.05 -11.95 1.84
CA GLU A 313 -24.36 -12.83 0.88
C GLU A 313 -22.85 -12.93 1.19
N ILE A 314 -22.21 -11.81 1.55
CA ILE A 314 -20.79 -11.79 1.96
C ILE A 314 -20.58 -12.62 3.22
N LEU A 315 -21.43 -12.43 4.23
CA LEU A 315 -21.34 -13.12 5.50
C LEU A 315 -21.67 -14.62 5.36
N GLU A 316 -22.59 -14.99 4.48
CA GLU A 316 -22.91 -16.39 4.17
C GLU A 316 -21.73 -17.09 3.50
N TRP A 317 -21.04 -16.42 2.55
CA TRP A 317 -19.82 -16.97 1.99
C TRP A 317 -18.72 -17.14 3.02
N ASN A 318 -18.61 -16.21 3.98
CA ASN A 318 -17.64 -16.26 5.05
C ASN A 318 -16.21 -16.54 4.55
N LEU A 319 -15.82 -15.89 3.46
CA LEU A 319 -14.52 -16.09 2.81
C LEU A 319 -13.40 -15.72 3.75
N LYS A 320 -12.47 -16.65 3.98
CA LYS A 320 -11.31 -16.39 4.81
C LYS A 320 -10.08 -16.05 3.96
N PRO A 321 -9.29 -15.03 4.36
CA PRO A 321 -8.11 -14.60 3.62
C PRO A 321 -7.09 -15.72 3.38
N TRP A 322 -6.87 -16.59 4.36
CA TRP A 322 -5.95 -17.73 4.25
C TRP A 322 -6.38 -18.78 3.22
N GLU A 323 -7.66 -18.86 2.84
CA GLU A 323 -8.11 -19.80 1.80
C GLU A 323 -7.48 -19.48 0.43
N PHE A 324 -7.13 -18.21 0.20
CA PHE A 324 -6.49 -17.76 -1.04
C PHE A 324 -4.98 -18.03 -1.07
N LEU A 325 -4.38 -18.42 0.08
CA LEU A 325 -3.00 -18.95 0.13
C LEU A 325 -2.94 -20.38 -0.43
N GLN A 326 -4.06 -21.10 -0.46
CA GLN A 326 -4.15 -22.49 -0.90
C GLN A 326 -4.38 -22.59 -2.43
N THR A 327 -3.77 -23.59 -3.07
CA THR A 327 -3.99 -23.84 -4.52
C THR A 327 -5.46 -24.17 -4.83
N SER A 328 -6.16 -24.84 -3.92
CA SER A 328 -7.57 -25.18 -4.03
C SER A 328 -8.20 -25.16 -2.66
N SER A 329 -9.45 -24.71 -2.57
CA SER A 329 -10.19 -24.74 -1.30
C SER A 329 -10.51 -26.18 -0.91
N SER A 330 -10.20 -26.55 0.34
CA SER A 330 -10.61 -27.82 0.94
C SER A 330 -12.12 -27.92 1.15
N HIS A 331 -12.80 -26.78 1.36
CA HIS A 331 -14.21 -26.73 1.78
C HIS A 331 -15.16 -26.26 0.68
N ARG A 332 -14.72 -25.40 -0.26
CA ARG A 332 -15.60 -24.83 -1.30
C ARG A 332 -15.67 -25.72 -2.54
N ARG A 333 -16.88 -25.97 -3.03
CA ARG A 333 -17.17 -26.75 -4.25
C ARG A 333 -17.77 -25.88 -5.35
N LYS A 334 -17.63 -26.29 -6.61
CA LYS A 334 -18.23 -25.57 -7.74
C LYS A 334 -19.74 -25.87 -7.80
N ALA A 335 -20.55 -24.84 -8.04
CA ALA A 335 -22.01 -24.99 -8.11
C ALA A 335 -22.47 -25.98 -9.20
N HIS A 336 -21.85 -25.95 -10.39
CA HIS A 336 -22.19 -26.84 -11.51
C HIS A 336 -21.56 -28.23 -11.42
N ASP A 337 -20.58 -28.43 -10.52
CA ASP A 337 -19.90 -29.70 -10.33
C ASP A 337 -19.37 -29.81 -8.89
N PRO A 338 -20.22 -30.30 -7.97
CA PRO A 338 -19.87 -30.41 -6.56
C PRO A 338 -18.69 -31.37 -6.27
N SER A 339 -18.29 -32.21 -7.24
CA SER A 339 -17.11 -33.07 -7.09
C SER A 339 -15.79 -32.29 -7.16
N ARG A 340 -15.82 -31.07 -7.69
CA ARG A 340 -14.62 -30.24 -7.92
C ARG A 340 -14.50 -29.10 -6.93
N SER A 341 -13.31 -28.94 -6.37
CA SER A 341 -12.96 -27.80 -5.53
C SER A 341 -12.87 -26.48 -6.32
N VAL A 342 -13.14 -25.38 -5.64
CA VAL A 342 -12.88 -24.03 -6.18
C VAL A 342 -11.37 -23.73 -6.13
N ASN A 343 -10.82 -23.25 -7.24
CA ASN A 343 -9.43 -22.77 -7.33
C ASN A 343 -9.38 -21.27 -6.96
N LEU A 344 -9.32 -20.95 -5.67
CA LEU A 344 -9.30 -19.57 -5.17
C LEU A 344 -8.03 -18.82 -5.56
N LEU A 345 -6.86 -19.47 -5.49
CA LEU A 345 -5.60 -18.88 -5.95
C LEU A 345 -5.65 -18.49 -7.43
N GLY A 346 -6.21 -19.35 -8.28
CA GLY A 346 -6.40 -19.08 -9.70
C GLY A 346 -7.34 -17.90 -9.94
N ARG A 347 -8.38 -17.75 -9.10
CA ARG A 347 -9.27 -16.57 -9.16
C ARG A 347 -8.56 -15.31 -8.69
N LEU A 348 -7.74 -15.37 -7.64
CA LEU A 348 -6.93 -14.24 -7.17
C LEU A 348 -5.99 -13.72 -8.26
N ASN A 349 -5.37 -14.63 -9.00
CA ASN A 349 -4.48 -14.27 -10.11
C ASN A 349 -5.19 -13.51 -11.24
N ARG A 350 -6.52 -13.61 -11.36
CA ARG A 350 -7.29 -12.81 -12.35
C ARG A 350 -7.19 -11.32 -12.11
N LEU A 351 -6.98 -10.89 -10.86
CA LEU A 351 -6.74 -9.47 -10.57
C LEU A 351 -5.55 -8.90 -11.36
N PHE A 352 -4.58 -9.73 -11.75
CA PHE A 352 -3.37 -9.30 -12.45
C PHE A 352 -3.32 -9.68 -13.92
N TYR A 353 -4.00 -10.76 -14.30
CA TYR A 353 -3.82 -11.43 -15.59
C TYR A 353 -5.12 -11.67 -16.37
N GLN A 354 -6.24 -11.07 -15.97
CA GLN A 354 -7.47 -11.14 -16.76
C GLN A 354 -7.27 -10.50 -18.12
N GLU A 355 -7.54 -11.23 -19.20
CA GLU A 355 -7.17 -10.84 -20.58
C GLU A 355 -7.78 -9.51 -21.03
N SER A 356 -9.02 -9.22 -20.64
CA SER A 356 -9.70 -7.97 -20.97
C SER A 356 -9.28 -6.77 -20.10
N HIS A 357 -8.56 -7.01 -18.99
CA HIS A 357 -8.21 -6.01 -17.98
C HIS A 357 -6.78 -6.20 -17.49
N ILE A 358 -5.83 -6.34 -18.42
CA ILE A 358 -4.43 -6.63 -18.09
C ILE A 358 -3.78 -5.39 -17.45
N LEU A 359 -3.26 -5.55 -16.23
CA LEU A 359 -2.40 -4.54 -15.60
C LEU A 359 -1.01 -4.51 -16.27
N PRO A 360 -0.31 -3.36 -16.30
CA PRO A 360 1.02 -3.24 -16.92
C PRO A 360 2.02 -4.25 -16.38
N SER A 361 3.06 -4.57 -17.14
CA SER A 361 4.17 -5.34 -16.56
C SER A 361 4.90 -4.52 -15.49
N LEU A 362 5.65 -5.17 -14.58
CA LEU A 362 6.47 -4.43 -13.61
C LEU A 362 7.56 -3.59 -14.30
N ASN A 363 8.10 -4.07 -15.43
CA ASN A 363 9.04 -3.29 -16.22
C ASN A 363 8.37 -2.07 -16.85
N GLU A 364 7.17 -2.25 -17.41
CA GLU A 364 6.42 -1.18 -18.05
C GLU A 364 6.08 -0.05 -17.07
N ILE A 365 5.57 -0.38 -15.88
CA ILE A 365 5.24 0.65 -14.88
C ILE A 365 6.50 1.33 -14.32
N HIS A 366 7.62 0.62 -14.23
CA HIS A 366 8.92 1.21 -13.89
C HIS A 366 9.45 2.18 -14.93
N ASP A 367 9.42 1.77 -16.20
CA ASP A 367 9.88 2.61 -17.30
C ASP A 367 8.95 3.81 -17.50
N LEU A 368 7.68 3.68 -17.10
CA LEU A 368 6.72 4.76 -17.18
C LEU A 368 6.97 5.86 -16.16
N ILE A 369 7.41 5.54 -14.93
CA ILE A 369 7.63 6.55 -13.89
C ILE A 369 8.97 7.30 -14.04
N ALA A 370 9.90 6.74 -14.82
CA ALA A 370 11.27 7.23 -15.01
C ALA A 370 11.34 8.67 -15.52
#